data_AF-A0A971D0Y4-F1
#
_entry.id   AF-A0A971D0Y4-F1
#
_cell.length_a   1.000
_cell.length_b   1.000
_cell.length_c   1.000
_cell.angle_alpha   90.00
_cell.angle_beta   90.00
_cell.angle_gamma   90.00
#
_symmetry.space_group_name_H-M   'P 1'
#
loop_
_entity.id
_entity.type
_entity.pdbx_description
1 polymer ?
#
loop_
_entity_poly.entity_id
_entity_poly.type
_entity_poly.pdbx_seq_one_letter_code
_entity_poly.pdbx_strand_id
1 'polypeptide(L)' 'FFIAVEEDGRLAIFSGLPAEVGPVPLHAVYRRSVVAYDSLSPAARTLVDQRRLRGRQDALGVSEQLGMWP' A
#
# COMPACT_ATOMS: atom_id res chain seq x y z
N PHE A 1 3.76 -8.61 -1.32
CA PHE A 1 2.98 -7.56 -0.63
C PHE A 1 3.46 -6.21 -1.12
N PHE A 2 2.58 -5.23 -1.18
CA PHE A 2 2.93 -3.84 -1.49
C PHE A 2 1.96 -2.90 -0.78
N ILE A 3 2.31 -1.61 -0.71
CA ILE A 3 1.43 -0.57 -0.16
C ILE A 3 0.98 0.28 -1.34
N ALA A 4 -0.31 0.56 -1.41
CA ALA A 4 -0.90 1.43 -2.43
C ALA A 4 -2.11 2.18 -1.85
N VAL A 5 -2.70 3.03 -2.67
CA VAL A 5 -3.87 3.84 -2.34
C VAL A 5 -5.11 3.13 -2.85
N GLU A 6 -6.14 2.98 -2.02
CA GLU A 6 -7.48 2.54 -2.43
C GLU A 6 -8.25 3.67 -3.11
N GLU A 7 -9.40 3.33 -3.71
CA GLU A 7 -10.27 4.29 -4.40
C GLU A 7 -10.74 5.44 -3.49
N ASP A 8 -10.83 5.21 -2.18
CA ASP A 8 -11.20 6.21 -1.18
C ASP A 8 -10.03 7.12 -0.75
N GLY A 9 -8.86 6.99 -1.39
CA GLY A 9 -7.67 7.81 -1.11
C GLY A 9 -6.87 7.35 0.12
N ARG A 10 -7.24 6.24 0.76
CA ARG A 10 -6.53 5.72 1.93
C ARG A 10 -5.48 4.69 1.58
N LEU A 11 -4.47 4.58 2.44
CA LEU A 11 -3.43 3.57 2.29
C LEU A 11 -3.95 2.18 2.64
N ALA A 12 -3.50 1.19 1.90
CA ALA A 12 -3.73 -0.22 2.20
C ALA A 12 -2.51 -1.07 1.87
N ILE A 13 -2.37 -2.17 2.60
CA ILE A 13 -1.45 -3.25 2.23
C ILE A 13 -2.20 -4.19 1.31
N PHE A 14 -1.59 -4.52 0.19
CA PHE A 14 -2.07 -5.51 -0.77
C PHE A 14 -1.18 -6.76 -0.74
N SER A 15 -1.80 -7.93 -0.87
CA SER A 15 -1.12 -9.21 -1.09
C SER A 15 -1.24 -9.59 -2.56
N GLY A 16 -0.15 -10.05 -3.18
CA GLY A 16 -0.08 -10.36 -4.61
C GLY A 16 0.78 -9.38 -5.41
N LEU A 17 0.50 -9.30 -6.71
CA LEU A 17 1.23 -8.49 -7.69
C LEU A 17 0.47 -7.19 -7.99
N PRO A 18 1.14 -6.03 -8.09
CA PRO A 18 0.54 -4.75 -8.47
C PRO A 18 0.27 -4.70 -9.99
N ALA A 19 -0.45 -5.70 -10.49
CA ALA A 19 -0.79 -5.89 -11.90
C ALA A 19 -2.19 -6.51 -12.02
N GLU A 20 -2.73 -6.50 -13.23
CA GLU A 20 -4.06 -7.02 -13.56
C GLU A 20 -3.97 -7.86 -14.83
N VAL A 21 -4.85 -8.86 -14.96
CA VAL A 21 -5.04 -9.65 -16.18
C VAL A 21 -6.47 -9.43 -16.65
N GLY A 22 -6.62 -8.57 -17.66
CA GLY A 22 -7.94 -8.06 -18.03
C GLY A 22 -8.56 -7.31 -16.85
N PRO A 23 -9.82 -7.59 -16.45
CA PRO A 23 -10.45 -6.95 -15.30
C PRO A 23 -10.09 -7.61 -13.95
N VAL A 24 -9.23 -8.63 -13.95
CA VAL A 24 -8.93 -9.42 -12.75
C VAL A 24 -7.64 -8.90 -12.11
N PRO A 25 -7.71 -8.27 -10.93
CA PRO A 25 -6.51 -7.87 -10.21
C PRO A 25 -5.73 -9.08 -9.71
N LEU A 26 -4.41 -9.07 -9.88
CA LEU A 26 -3.50 -10.10 -9.35
C LEU A 26 -3.12 -9.85 -7.88
N HIS A 27 -3.93 -9.07 -7.18
CA HIS A 27 -3.76 -8.74 -5.78
C HIS A 27 -5.10 -8.62 -5.07
N ALA A 28 -5.05 -8.71 -3.74
CA ALA A 28 -6.18 -8.49 -2.86
C ALA A 28 -5.77 -7.56 -1.70
N VAL A 29 -6.72 -6.80 -1.19
CA VAL A 29 -6.53 -5.99 0.02
C VAL A 29 -6.25 -6.93 1.18
N TYR A 30 -5.07 -6.82 1.78
CA TYR A 30 -4.67 -7.55 2.97
C TYR A 30 -5.11 -6.82 4.24
N ARG A 31 -4.90 -5.51 4.29
CA ARG A 31 -5.27 -4.66 5.44
C ARG A 31 -5.45 -3.21 5.02
N ARG A 32 -6.54 -2.58 5.47
CA ARG A 32 -6.86 -1.16 5.24
C ARG A 32 -6.36 -0.28 6.38
N SER A 33 -5.79 0.87 6.05
CA SER A 33 -5.46 1.93 7.00
C SER A 33 -6.48 3.06 6.96
N VAL A 34 -6.53 3.86 8.02
CA VAL A 34 -7.27 5.13 8.06
C VAL A 34 -6.46 6.31 7.53
N VAL A 35 -5.15 6.14 7.34
CA VAL A 35 -4.25 7.19 6.85
C VAL A 35 -4.54 7.49 5.39
N ALA A 36 -4.81 8.77 5.10
CA ALA A 36 -5.00 9.26 3.74
C ALA A 36 -3.65 9.48 3.06
N TYR A 37 -3.53 9.13 1.79
CA TYR A 37 -2.32 9.37 1.00
C TYR A 37 -1.92 10.87 1.00
N ASP A 38 -2.90 11.76 0.97
CA ASP A 38 -2.64 13.21 0.98
C ASP A 38 -2.08 13.74 2.30
N SER A 39 -2.18 12.98 3.39
CA SER A 39 -1.54 13.34 4.67
C SER A 39 -0.04 12.99 4.70
N LEU A 40 0.44 12.19 3.74
CA LEU A 40 1.84 11.77 3.69
C LEU A 40 2.76 12.89 3.22
N SER A 41 3.98 12.87 3.77
CA SER A 41 5.09 13.68 3.26
C SER A 41 5.47 13.25 1.82
N PRO A 42 6.09 14.13 1.01
CA PRO A 42 6.49 13.79 -0.36
C PRO A 42 7.39 12.54 -0.47
N ALA A 43 8.29 12.33 0.50
CA ALA A 43 9.15 11.16 0.57
C ALA A 43 8.34 9.88 0.83
N ALA A 44 7.37 9.94 1.74
CA ALA A 44 6.47 8.84 2.05
C ALA A 44 5.57 8.49 0.85
N ARG A 45 5.05 9.50 0.14
CA ARG A 45 4.28 9.30 -1.09
C ARG A 45 5.08 8.55 -2.15
N THR A 46 6.34 8.94 -2.35
CA THR A 46 7.25 8.28 -3.31
C THR A 46 7.40 6.78 -3.02
N LEU A 47 7.48 6.38 -1.74
CA LEU A 47 7.57 4.97 -1.35
C LEU A 47 6.31 4.17 -1.72
N VAL A 48 5.13 4.79 -1.60
CA VAL A 48 3.85 4.19 -1.97
C VAL A 48 3.70 4.12 -3.49
N ASP A 49 4.04 5.19 -4.20
CA ASP A 49 3.88 5.30 -5.65
C ASP A 49 4.75 4.31 -6.43
N GLN A 50 5.91 3.96 -5.88
CA GLN A 50 6.78 2.94 -6.47
C GLN A 50 6.13 1.54 -6.51
N ARG A 51 5.07 1.29 -5.72
CA ARG A 51 4.36 0.01 -5.59
C ARG A 51 5.29 -1.19 -5.51
N ARG A 52 6.44 -1.00 -4.85
CA ARG A 52 7.51 -1.99 -4.84
C ARG A 52 7.01 -3.27 -4.17
N LEU A 53 7.28 -4.40 -4.81
CA LEU A 53 7.02 -5.70 -4.23
C LEU A 53 7.95 -5.96 -3.05
N ARG A 54 7.35 -6.43 -1.96
CA ARG A 54 7.97 -6.67 -0.66
C ARG A 54 7.53 -8.02 -0.12
N GLY A 55 8.39 -8.60 0.72
CA GLY A 55 7.96 -9.66 1.64
C GLY A 55 6.91 -9.12 2.61
N ARG A 56 6.14 -10.01 3.24
CA ARG A 56 5.09 -9.62 4.19
C ARG A 56 5.61 -8.74 5.33
N GLN A 57 6.71 -9.17 5.97
CA GLN A 57 7.29 -8.47 7.11
C GLN A 57 7.83 -7.09 6.72
N ASP A 58 8.48 -6.98 5.56
CA ASP A 58 8.96 -5.68 5.05
C ASP A 58 7.78 -4.73 4.75
N ALA A 59 6.70 -5.22 4.13
CA ALA A 59 5.50 -4.41 3.92
C ALA A 59 4.88 -3.92 5.24
N LEU A 60 4.88 -4.76 6.29
CA LEU A 60 4.41 -4.37 7.62
C LEU A 60 5.34 -3.30 8.23
N GLY A 61 6.66 -3.49 8.17
CA GLY A 61 7.61 -2.50 8.68
C GLY A 61 7.49 -1.14 7.97
N VAL A 62 7.31 -1.12 6.64
CA VAL A 62 7.06 0.13 5.91
C VAL A 62 5.72 0.74 6.30
N SER A 63 4.68 -0.07 6.51
CA SER A 63 3.37 0.46 6.93
C SER A 63 3.40 1.11 8.31
N GLU A 64 4.22 0.59 9.23
CA GLU A 64 4.47 1.22 10.54
C GLU A 64 5.22 2.55 10.39
N GLN A 65 6.23 2.61 9.52
CA GLN A 65 6.96 3.86 9.21
C GLN A 65 6.04 4.93 8.60
N LEU A 66 5.01 4.50 7.85
CA LEU A 66 3.99 5.39 7.28
C LEU A 66 2.90 5.78 8.29
N GLY A 67 2.99 5.32 9.54
CA GLY A 67 2.00 5.61 10.58
C GLY A 67 0.62 5.02 10.26
N MET A 68 0.56 3.95 9.47
CA MET A 68 -0.72 3.37 9.02
C MET A 68 -1.55 2.78 10.17
N TRP A 69 -0.92 2.51 11.31
CA TRP A 69 -1.51 1.87 12.48
C TRP A 69 -1.38 2.77 13.72
N PRO A 70 -2.36 2.73 14.63
CA PRO A 70 -2.27 3.39 15.93
C PRO A 70 -1.16 2.79 16.81
#